data_AF-A0A447UV61-F1
#
_entry.id   AF-A0A447UV61-F1
#
_cell.length_a   1.000
_cell.length_b   1.000
_cell.length_c   1.000
_cell.angle_alpha   90.00
_cell.angle_beta   90.00
_cell.angle_gamma   90.00
#
_symmetry.space_group_name_H-M   'P 1'
#
loop_
_entity.id
_entity.type
_entity.pdbx_description
1 polymer ?
#
loop_
_entity_poly.entity_id
_entity_poly.type
_entity_poly.pdbx_seq_one_letter_code
_entity_poly.pdbx_strand_id
1 'polypeptide(L)'
;MALIATFACLVLGYPFAWFLAKLPEKVRPLLLFLLIVPFWTNSLIRIYGLKIFLSTKGYLNEFLLWLGVIDTPIRIMFTPGAVIIGLVYILLPFMVMPLYSSIEKLDKPLLEAARDLGASKLQTFIRIIIPLTMPGIIAGCLLVMLPAMGAVLCL
;
A
#
# COMPACT_ATOMS: atom_id res chain seq x y z
N MET A 1 -6.36 -14.16 -6.30
CA MET A 1 -5.31 -13.70 -5.37
C MET A 1 -4.64 -12.42 -5.85
N ALA A 2 -4.09 -12.36 -7.07
CA ALA A 2 -3.46 -11.14 -7.60
C ALA A 2 -4.36 -9.90 -7.55
N LEU A 3 -5.63 -10.00 -8.00
CA LEU A 3 -6.60 -8.89 -7.90
C LEU A 3 -6.83 -8.41 -6.46
N ILE A 4 -6.91 -9.33 -5.51
CA ILE A 4 -7.12 -9.02 -4.09
C ILE A 4 -5.89 -8.31 -3.53
N ALA A 5 -4.68 -8.78 -3.87
CA ALA A 5 -3.44 -8.13 -3.47
C ALA A 5 -3.30 -6.73 -4.09
N THR A 6 -3.61 -6.56 -5.38
CA THR A 6 -3.62 -5.25 -6.04
C THR A 6 -4.61 -4.30 -5.39
N PHE A 7 -5.83 -4.77 -5.10
CA PHE A 7 -6.84 -3.97 -4.43
C PHE A 7 -6.40 -3.58 -3.00
N ALA A 8 -5.84 -4.52 -2.24
CA ALA A 8 -5.29 -4.23 -0.91
C ALA A 8 -4.13 -3.23 -0.97
N CYS A 9 -3.21 -3.37 -1.93
CA CYS A 9 -2.15 -2.39 -2.18
C CYS A 9 -2.71 -1.02 -2.53
N LEU A 10 -3.78 -0.93 -3.32
CA LEU A 10 -4.40 0.35 -3.66
C LEU A 10 -5.04 0.99 -2.42
N VAL A 11 -5.81 0.23 -1.65
CA VAL A 11 -6.50 0.72 -0.44
C VAL A 11 -5.50 1.20 0.62
N LEU A 12 -4.35 0.55 0.76
CA LEU A 12 -3.30 0.97 1.71
C LEU A 12 -2.35 2.03 1.14
N GLY A 13 -1.97 1.88 -0.14
CA GLY A 13 -1.01 2.73 -0.82
C GLY A 13 -1.57 4.10 -1.17
N TYR A 14 -2.86 4.21 -1.48
CA TYR A 14 -3.51 5.48 -1.79
C TYR A 14 -3.51 6.48 -0.62
N PRO A 15 -4.00 6.13 0.59
CA PRO A 15 -3.93 7.04 1.73
C PRO A 15 -2.47 7.34 2.09
N PHE A 16 -1.56 6.36 2.02
CA PHE A 16 -0.15 6.58 2.27
C PHE A 16 0.47 7.61 1.30
N ALA A 17 0.24 7.45 -0.01
CA ALA A 17 0.71 8.38 -1.04
C ALA A 17 0.09 9.77 -0.88
N TRP A 18 -1.18 9.84 -0.47
CA TRP A 18 -1.88 11.10 -0.18
C TRP A 18 -1.28 11.84 1.01
N PHE A 19 -0.96 11.13 2.10
CA PHE A 19 -0.24 11.71 3.23
C PHE A 19 1.15 12.18 2.80
N LEU A 20 1.86 11.38 2.03
CA LEU A 20 3.20 11.70 1.54
C LEU A 20 3.23 12.98 0.71
N ALA A 21 2.28 13.13 -0.22
CA ALA A 21 2.15 14.33 -1.04
C ALA A 21 1.77 15.60 -0.25
N LYS A 22 1.24 15.47 0.96
CA LYS A 22 0.95 16.63 1.83
C LYS A 22 2.12 17.05 2.72
N LEU A 23 3.15 16.21 2.83
CA LEU A 23 4.32 16.52 3.65
C LEU A 23 5.24 17.55 2.99
N PRO A 24 6.08 18.26 3.78
CA PRO A 24 7.06 19.20 3.26
C PRO A 24 8.02 18.55 2.24
N GLU A 25 8.38 19.30 1.19
CA GLU A 25 9.29 18.85 0.13
C GLU A 25 10.63 18.32 0.66
N LYS A 26 11.08 18.78 1.83
CA LYS A 26 12.33 18.32 2.47
C LYS A 26 12.25 16.90 3.05
N VAL A 27 11.08 16.46 3.51
CA VAL A 27 10.93 15.15 4.17
C VAL A 27 10.41 14.07 3.22
N ARG A 28 9.80 14.44 2.09
CA ARG A 28 9.28 13.48 1.11
C ARG A 28 10.35 12.53 0.56
N PRO A 29 11.55 13.00 0.12
CA PRO A 29 12.56 12.10 -0.42
C PRO A 29 13.05 11.10 0.62
N LEU A 30 13.14 11.50 1.89
CA LEU A 30 13.55 10.62 2.99
C LEU A 30 12.53 9.50 3.23
N LEU A 31 11.23 9.82 3.23
CA LEU A 31 10.17 8.82 3.42
C LEU A 31 10.00 7.90 2.21
N LEU A 32 10.12 8.44 0.99
CA LEU A 32 10.18 7.63 -0.24
C LEU A 32 11.38 6.68 -0.21
N PHE A 33 12.54 7.18 0.23
CA PHE A 33 13.74 6.37 0.41
C PHE A 33 13.48 5.26 1.44
N LEU A 34 12.94 5.58 2.61
CA LEU A 34 12.63 4.59 3.66
C LEU A 34 11.66 3.50 3.18
N LEU A 35 10.72 3.84 2.30
CA LEU A 35 9.81 2.89 1.68
C LEU A 35 10.51 1.98 0.64
N ILE A 36 11.58 2.45 -0.01
CA ILE A 36 12.38 1.68 -0.97
C ILE A 36 13.48 0.84 -0.26
N VAL A 37 13.98 1.28 0.89
CA VAL A 37 14.98 0.56 1.70
C VAL A 37 14.66 -0.93 1.89
N PRO A 38 13.44 -1.37 2.28
CA PRO A 38 13.13 -2.79 2.42
C PRO A 38 13.23 -3.54 1.08
N PHE A 39 13.10 -2.85 -0.05
CA PHE A 39 13.27 -3.46 -1.37
C PHE A 39 14.72 -3.77 -1.70
N TRP A 40 15.67 -3.00 -1.17
CA TRP A 40 17.11 -3.21 -1.36
C TRP A 40 17.66 -4.39 -0.54
N THR A 41 16.88 -4.91 0.41
CA THR A 41 17.25 -6.10 1.18
C THR A 41 17.09 -7.37 0.34
N ASN A 42 17.92 -8.37 0.62
CA ASN A 42 17.90 -9.65 -0.09
C ASN A 42 16.52 -10.34 0.04
N SER A 43 15.97 -10.79 -1.08
CA SER A 43 14.66 -11.46 -1.15
C SER A 43 14.52 -12.64 -0.19
N LEU A 44 15.58 -13.43 0.04
CA LEU A 44 15.56 -14.55 0.98
C LEU A 44 15.36 -14.06 2.42
N ILE A 45 16.10 -13.01 2.83
CA ILE A 45 15.99 -12.45 4.18
C ILE A 45 14.56 -11.96 4.43
N ARG A 46 13.93 -11.30 3.44
CA ARG A 46 12.54 -10.84 3.56
C ARG A 46 11.55 -12.00 3.69
N ILE A 47 11.71 -13.06 2.91
CA ILE A 47 10.83 -14.24 2.97
C ILE A 47 10.96 -14.91 4.33
N TYR A 48 12.18 -15.11 4.84
CA TYR A 48 12.39 -15.68 6.18
C TYR A 48 11.86 -14.77 7.29
N GLY A 49 12.07 -13.45 7.20
CA GLY A 49 11.52 -12.49 8.15
C GLY A 49 10.00 -12.53 8.20
N LEU A 50 9.35 -12.52 7.03
CA LEU A 50 7.90 -12.63 6.93
C LEU A 50 7.40 -14.00 7.43
N LYS A 51 8.13 -15.08 7.15
CA LYS A 51 7.84 -16.43 7.65
C LYS A 51 7.85 -16.50 9.17
N ILE A 52 8.85 -15.89 9.80
CA ILE A 52 8.98 -15.81 11.27
C ILE A 52 7.84 -14.95 11.84
N PHE A 53 7.55 -13.81 11.21
CA PHE A 53 6.49 -12.89 11.64
C PHE A 53 5.09 -13.52 11.59
N LEU A 54 4.76 -14.21 10.48
CA LEU A 54 3.48 -14.88 10.26
C LEU A 54 3.37 -16.28 10.89
N SER A 55 4.46 -16.79 11.47
CA SER A 55 4.48 -18.11 12.11
C SER A 55 3.43 -18.23 13.22
N THR A 56 3.02 -19.46 13.54
CA THR A 56 2.07 -19.74 14.63
C THR A 56 2.59 -19.24 15.99
N LYS A 57 3.91 -19.17 16.17
CA LYS A 57 4.59 -18.54 17.32
C LYS A 57 5.30 -17.22 16.93
N GLY A 58 4.80 -16.55 15.90
CA GLY A 58 5.36 -15.29 15.41
C GLY A 58 4.82 -14.09 16.16
N TYR A 59 5.54 -12.96 16.04
CA TYR A 59 5.19 -11.69 16.67
C TYR A 59 3.77 -11.22 16.36
N LEU A 60 3.21 -11.55 15.19
CA LEU A 60 1.83 -11.19 14.85
C LEU A 60 0.81 -11.87 15.78
N ASN A 61 0.95 -13.18 16.00
CA ASN A 61 0.04 -13.93 16.86
C ASN A 61 0.21 -13.50 18.32
N GLU A 62 1.45 -13.29 18.79
CA GLU A 62 1.69 -12.80 20.14
C GLU A 62 1.09 -11.41 20.37
N PHE A 63 1.22 -10.51 19.40
CA PHE A 63 0.62 -9.17 19.47
C PHE A 63 -0.90 -9.23 19.48
N LEU A 64 -1.52 -10.07 18.63
CA LEU A 64 -2.98 -10.22 18.59
C LEU A 64 -3.56 -10.88 19.86
N LEU A 65 -2.83 -11.85 20.44
CA LEU A 65 -3.14 -12.46 21.74
C LEU A 65 -3.03 -11.42 22.86
N TRP A 66 -1.97 -10.60 22.85
CA TRP A 66 -1.79 -9.52 23.82
C TRP A 66 -2.90 -8.46 23.75
N LEU A 67 -3.37 -8.15 22.54
CA LEU A 67 -4.47 -7.20 22.30
C LEU A 67 -5.85 -7.81 22.63
N GLY A 68 -5.92 -9.11 22.97
CA GLY A 68 -7.16 -9.81 23.30
C GLY A 68 -8.12 -10.00 22.12
N VAL A 69 -7.63 -9.85 20.89
CA VAL A 69 -8.46 -9.98 19.67
C VAL A 69 -8.67 -11.44 19.29
N ILE A 70 -7.77 -12.33 19.72
CA ILE A 70 -7.82 -13.77 19.46
C ILE A 70 -7.52 -14.56 20.73
N ASP A 71 -8.20 -15.69 20.93
CA ASP A 71 -7.99 -16.59 22.08
C ASP A 71 -6.97 -17.70 21.80
N THR A 72 -6.75 -18.02 20.52
CA THR A 72 -5.81 -19.07 20.07
C THR A 72 -4.97 -18.58 18.88
N PRO A 73 -3.70 -19.01 18.77
CA PRO A 73 -2.82 -18.56 17.70
C PRO A 73 -3.32 -19.04 16.34
N ILE A 74 -3.52 -18.11 15.41
CA ILE A 74 -4.02 -18.40 14.08
C ILE A 74 -2.89 -18.98 13.22
N ARG A 75 -3.16 -20.12 12.57
CA ARG A 75 -2.25 -20.71 11.57
C ARG A 75 -2.43 -20.00 10.22
N ILE A 76 -1.81 -18.83 10.08
CA ILE A 76 -1.86 -18.03 8.84
C ILE A 76 -0.82 -18.52 7.83
N MET A 77 0.28 -19.12 8.30
CA MET A 77 1.33 -19.70 7.46
C MET A 77 0.80 -20.75 6.47
N PHE A 78 1.29 -20.69 5.23
CA PHE A 78 0.87 -21.53 4.10
C PHE A 78 -0.60 -21.39 3.67
N THR A 79 -1.30 -20.35 4.14
CA THR A 79 -2.64 -20.02 3.64
C THR A 79 -2.57 -18.98 2.52
N PRO A 80 -3.61 -18.87 1.68
CA PRO A 80 -3.69 -17.78 0.69
C PRO A 80 -3.63 -16.38 1.33
N GLY A 81 -4.05 -16.23 2.59
CA GLY A 81 -3.94 -14.97 3.33
C GLY A 81 -2.48 -14.55 3.58
N ALA A 82 -1.60 -15.48 3.97
CA ALA A 82 -0.17 -15.21 4.10
C ALA A 82 0.45 -14.77 2.78
N VAL A 83 0.04 -15.39 1.66
CA VAL A 83 0.51 -15.03 0.32
C VAL A 83 0.08 -13.61 -0.03
N ILE A 84 -1.19 -13.23 0.23
CA ILE A 84 -1.67 -11.86 0.00
C ILE A 84 -0.86 -10.86 0.83
N ILE A 85 -0.62 -11.12 2.12
CA ILE A 85 0.15 -10.22 2.99
C ILE A 85 1.57 -10.04 2.46
N GLY A 86 2.22 -11.14 2.04
CA GLY A 86 3.56 -11.08 1.45
C GLY A 86 3.61 -10.31 0.15
N LEU A 87 2.61 -10.51 -0.73
CA LEU A 87 2.48 -9.75 -1.97
C LEU A 87 2.26 -8.26 -1.68
N VAL A 88 1.40 -7.91 -0.72
CA VAL A 88 1.17 -6.52 -0.34
C VAL A 88 2.46 -5.89 0.18
N TYR A 89 3.19 -6.55 1.06
CA TYR A 89 4.47 -6.04 1.59
C TYR A 89 5.50 -5.78 0.47
N ILE A 90 5.62 -6.69 -0.50
CA ILE A 90 6.60 -6.57 -1.58
C ILE A 90 6.16 -5.54 -2.63
N LEU A 91 4.86 -5.43 -2.91
CA LEU A 91 4.33 -4.66 -4.02
C LEU A 91 3.80 -3.28 -3.63
N LEU A 92 3.67 -2.98 -2.34
CA LEU A 92 3.28 -1.65 -1.84
C LEU A 92 4.11 -0.52 -2.45
N PRO A 93 5.46 -0.62 -2.55
CA PRO A 93 6.28 0.46 -3.10
C PRO A 93 5.91 0.82 -4.53
N PHE A 94 5.64 -0.20 -5.33
CA PHE A 94 5.29 -0.07 -6.74
C PHE A 94 3.91 0.54 -6.94
N MET A 95 2.99 0.36 -5.98
CA MET A 95 1.70 1.06 -5.98
C MET A 95 1.85 2.54 -5.58
N VAL A 96 2.66 2.82 -4.55
CA VAL A 96 2.80 4.16 -3.98
C VAL A 96 3.47 5.14 -4.94
N MET A 97 4.51 4.71 -5.67
CA MET A 97 5.27 5.57 -6.58
C MET A 97 4.42 6.29 -7.65
N PRO A 98 3.61 5.60 -8.48
CA PRO A 98 2.77 6.24 -9.49
C PRO A 98 1.61 7.03 -8.89
N LEU A 99 1.06 6.59 -7.75
CA LEU A 99 0.04 7.33 -7.01
C LEU A 99 0.61 8.66 -6.52
N TYR A 100 1.78 8.63 -5.88
CA TYR A 100 2.47 9.81 -5.40
C TYR A 100 2.71 10.82 -6.53
N SER A 101 3.27 10.37 -7.66
CA SER A 101 3.54 11.24 -8.81
C SER A 101 2.28 11.88 -9.40
N SER A 102 1.13 11.21 -9.31
CA SER A 102 -0.15 11.76 -9.79
C SER A 102 -0.79 12.70 -8.77
N ILE A 103 -0.67 12.41 -7.48
CA ILE A 103 -1.21 13.25 -6.39
C ILE A 103 -0.41 14.54 -6.26
N GLU A 104 0.92 14.48 -6.40
CA GLU A 104 1.80 15.65 -6.32
C GLU A 104 1.50 16.69 -7.41
N LYS A 105 1.00 16.26 -8.57
CA LYS A 105 0.58 17.11 -9.69
C LYS A 105 -0.78 17.77 -9.48
N LEU A 106 -1.47 17.51 -8.36
CA LEU A 106 -2.76 18.15 -8.08
C LEU A 106 -2.55 19.62 -7.72
N ASP A 107 -3.16 20.49 -8.51
CA ASP A 107 -3.15 21.92 -8.27
C ASP A 107 -3.91 22.27 -6.98
N LYS A 108 -3.21 22.87 -6.01
CA LYS A 108 -3.81 23.38 -4.77
C LYS A 108 -4.96 24.36 -5.04
N PRO A 109 -4.86 25.31 -6.01
CA PRO A 109 -5.95 26.22 -6.33
C PRO A 109 -7.25 25.51 -6.76
N LEU A 110 -7.15 24.35 -7.41
CA LEU A 110 -8.33 23.57 -7.83
C LEU A 110 -9.10 23.03 -6.61
N LEU A 111 -8.37 22.60 -5.58
CA LEU A 111 -8.94 22.11 -4.32
C LEU A 111 -9.55 23.24 -3.49
N GLU A 112 -8.97 24.44 -3.56
CA GLU A 112 -9.49 25.65 -2.90
C GLU A 112 -10.76 26.14 -3.59
N ALA A 113 -10.75 26.27 -4.92
CA ALA A 113 -11.93 26.66 -5.70
C ALA A 113 -13.13 25.70 -5.50
N ALA A 114 -12.87 24.40 -5.37
CA ALA A 114 -13.91 23.42 -5.06
C ALA A 114 -14.55 23.68 -3.67
N ARG A 115 -13.76 24.10 -2.68
CA ARG A 115 -14.28 24.46 -1.35
C ARG A 115 -15.04 25.78 -1.39
N ASP A 116 -14.57 26.76 -2.16
CA ASP A 116 -15.24 28.05 -2.33
C ASP A 116 -16.61 27.89 -3.00
N LEU A 117 -16.74 26.92 -3.92
CA LEU A 117 -18.01 26.52 -4.53
C LEU A 117 -18.91 25.67 -3.60
N GLY A 118 -18.52 25.47 -2.34
CA GLY A 118 -19.31 24.74 -1.34
C GLY A 118 -19.23 23.21 -1.45
N ALA A 119 -18.29 22.64 -2.20
CA ALA A 119 -18.15 21.19 -2.28
C ALA A 119 -17.69 20.59 -0.94
N SER A 120 -18.37 19.54 -0.50
CA SER A 120 -17.96 18.78 0.69
C SER A 120 -16.65 18.01 0.44
N LYS A 121 -15.88 17.71 1.50
CA LYS A 121 -14.60 16.97 1.39
C LYS A 121 -14.74 15.65 0.63
N LEU A 122 -15.85 14.93 0.83
CA LEU A 122 -16.13 13.68 0.13
C LEU A 122 -16.43 13.90 -1.35
N GLN A 123 -17.16 14.97 -1.68
CA GLN A 123 -17.45 15.34 -3.06
C GLN A 123 -16.18 15.78 -3.80
N THR A 124 -15.32 16.59 -3.18
CA THR A 124 -14.00 16.95 -3.74
C THR A 124 -13.16 15.68 -3.95
N PHE A 125 -13.19 14.74 -3.00
CA PHE A 125 -12.46 13.49 -3.13
C PHE A 125 -12.92 12.65 -4.33
N ILE A 126 -14.22 12.39 -4.44
CA ILE A 126 -14.76 11.48 -5.46
C ILE A 126 -14.81 12.12 -6.84
N ARG A 127 -15.15 13.41 -6.94
CA ARG A 127 -15.37 14.08 -8.24
C ARG A 127 -14.14 14.77 -8.80
N ILE A 128 -13.14 15.08 -7.98
CA ILE A 128 -11.97 15.85 -8.41
C ILE A 128 -10.71 15.03 -8.20
N ILE A 129 -10.43 14.63 -6.95
CA ILE A 129 -9.16 13.96 -6.61
C ILE A 129 -9.05 12.59 -7.29
N ILE A 130 -10.09 11.73 -7.19
CA ILE A 130 -10.05 10.40 -7.82
C ILE A 130 -9.84 10.50 -9.34
N PRO A 131 -10.65 11.23 -10.13
CA PRO A 131 -10.49 11.33 -11.58
C PRO A 131 -9.12 11.87 -12.00
N LEU A 132 -8.60 12.87 -11.31
CA LEU A 132 -7.29 13.46 -11.62
C LEU A 132 -6.12 12.52 -11.25
N THR A 133 -6.33 11.64 -10.27
CA THR A 133 -5.33 10.64 -9.86
C THR A 133 -5.51 9.28 -10.55
N MET A 134 -6.54 9.12 -11.38
CA MET A 134 -6.80 7.88 -12.13
C MET A 134 -5.61 7.40 -12.98
N PRO A 135 -4.85 8.26 -13.68
CA PRO A 135 -3.66 7.81 -14.40
C PRO A 135 -2.65 7.11 -13.48
N GLY A 136 -2.48 7.63 -12.25
CA GLY A 136 -1.63 7.03 -11.22
C GLY A 136 -2.20 5.74 -10.65
N ILE A 137 -3.51 5.68 -10.42
CA ILE A 137 -4.20 4.46 -9.97
C ILE A 137 -4.01 3.35 -11.00
N ILE A 138 -4.26 3.64 -12.28
CA ILE A 138 -4.11 2.67 -13.38
C ILE A 138 -2.65 2.21 -13.49
N ALA A 139 -1.70 3.15 -13.50
CA ALA A 139 -0.28 2.81 -13.56
C ALA A 139 0.17 1.95 -12.36
N GLY A 140 -0.25 2.28 -11.14
CA GLY A 140 0.03 1.50 -9.93
C GLY A 140 -0.60 0.12 -9.95
N CYS A 141 -1.87 0.03 -10.34
CA CYS A 141 -2.56 -1.24 -10.51
C CYS A 141 -1.85 -2.14 -11.51
N LEU A 142 -1.41 -1.62 -12.66
CA LEU A 142 -0.65 -2.38 -13.65
C LEU A 142 0.69 -2.85 -13.09
N LEU A 143 1.48 -1.93 -12.49
CA LEU A 143 2.79 -2.24 -11.93
C LEU A 143 2.76 -3.27 -10.80
N VAL A 144 1.64 -3.36 -10.06
CA VAL A 144 1.44 -4.40 -9.04
C VAL A 144 0.87 -5.68 -9.63
N MET A 145 -0.09 -5.58 -10.56
CA MET A 145 -0.78 -6.74 -11.10
C MET A 145 0.15 -7.64 -11.93
N LEU A 146 1.03 -7.06 -12.74
CA LEU A 146 2.03 -7.79 -13.54
C LEU A 146 2.89 -8.76 -12.69
N PRO A 147 3.65 -8.28 -11.68
CA PRO A 147 4.45 -9.16 -10.83
C PRO A 147 3.59 -10.02 -9.90
N ALA A 148 2.42 -9.56 -9.44
CA ALA A 148 1.51 -10.39 -8.63
C ALA A 148 1.03 -11.62 -9.40
N MET A 149 0.74 -11.49 -10.70
CA MET A 149 0.37 -12.62 -11.54
C MET A 149 1.54 -13.61 -11.71
N GLY A 150 2.75 -13.11 -11.97
CA GLY A 150 3.94 -13.95 -12.12
C GLY A 150 4.33 -14.70 -10.84
N ALA A 151 4.26 -14.02 -9.68
CA ALA A 151 4.57 -14.62 -8.40
C ALA A 151 3.54 -15.69 -7.98
N VAL A 152 2.26 -15.49 -8.32
CA VAL A 152 1.20 -16.49 -8.06
C VAL A 152 1.29 -17.68 -9.02
N LEU A 153 1.80 -17.50 -10.24
CA LEU A 153 1.99 -18.62 -11.17
C LEU A 153 3.15 -19.55 -10.74
N CYS A 154 4.09 -19.05 -9.94
CA CYS A 154 5.31 -19.75 -9.54
C CYS A 154 5.23 -20.39 -8.14
N LEU A 155 4.14 -20.14 -7.38
CA LEU A 155 3.86 -20.64 -6.04
C LEU A 155 2.64 -21.58 -6.06
#